data_AF-A0A372ZNX0-F1
#
_entry.id   AF-A0A372ZNX0-F1
#
_cell.length_a   1.000
_cell.length_b   1.000
_cell.length_c   1.000
_cell.angle_alpha   90.00
_cell.angle_beta   90.00
_cell.angle_gamma   90.00
#
_symmetry.space_group_name_H-M   'P 1'
#
loop_
_entity.id
_entity.type
_entity.pdbx_description
1 polymer ?
#
loop_
_entity_poly.entity_id
_entity_poly.type
_entity_poly.pdbx_seq_one_letter_code
_entity_poly.pdbx_strand_id
1 'polypeptide(L)'
;MARRAAQLSLYDLKPEGLLVVPAERKAVPDELLRCDSARPEAGWFDIDDTVPPGRIAQVSAELGLSVSEVCSRFHDLGLAVDAAGLPDHPTPEIAEVLRDLCEESSWLYRDRPLSPLQILKAAAVLYRGPVEILQMYQRLEFHTPEVFPLDASVDDTDLFENKWADGSVDRCPPAPIPYMLILLAAAHRPLPEVISRLEDYGYHVPLRAPSDPSDLDELLLDPHGPCSWWEVGTDDEMPFAHLLVAAQRTFCAPYTLVERFDAYGVPVSCRDLPQGLSLTAAMRLLEPEHSSDEGHLSKESPVSLEVLIERARRMGVPIAQVVEWLTQLGIPVPDVGRVLHDALARVPRP
;
A
#
# COMPACT_ATOMS: atom_id res chain seq x y z
N MET A 1 41.13 -14.22 -2.95
CA MET A 1 42.24 -13.70 -2.11
C MET A 1 42.25 -12.17 -2.19
N ALA A 2 42.63 -11.53 -1.09
CA ALA A 2 42.63 -10.09 -0.78
C ALA A 2 43.03 -9.06 -1.87
N ARG A 3 42.39 -7.86 -1.81
CA ARG A 3 42.94 -6.47 -1.88
C ARG A 3 43.81 -6.09 -3.11
N ARG A 4 43.84 -4.86 -3.67
CA ARG A 4 43.30 -3.49 -3.42
C ARG A 4 43.50 -2.72 -4.76
N ALA A 5 43.10 -1.47 -5.05
CA ALA A 5 42.34 -0.40 -4.39
C ALA A 5 41.93 0.67 -5.46
N ALA A 6 41.20 1.70 -5.02
CA ALA A 6 41.21 3.08 -5.54
C ALA A 6 40.64 3.37 -6.94
N GLN A 7 39.35 3.72 -6.97
CA GLN A 7 38.93 4.99 -7.59
C GLN A 7 37.66 5.54 -6.92
N LEU A 8 37.85 6.54 -6.06
CA LEU A 8 36.81 7.43 -5.55
C LEU A 8 37.07 8.81 -6.16
N SER A 9 36.04 9.41 -6.76
CA SER A 9 36.01 10.83 -7.12
C SER A 9 34.63 11.33 -6.70
N LEU A 10 34.50 12.07 -5.59
CA LEU A 10 34.69 13.53 -5.57
C LEU A 10 33.94 14.23 -6.71
N TYR A 11 32.63 14.38 -6.51
CA TYR A 11 31.91 15.61 -6.79
C TYR A 11 30.95 15.88 -5.63
N ASP A 12 31.35 16.84 -4.80
CA ASP A 12 30.55 17.47 -3.74
C ASP A 12 30.68 18.99 -3.91
N LEU A 13 29.77 19.75 -3.29
CA LEU A 13 29.67 21.20 -3.10
C LEU A 13 28.48 21.89 -3.79
N LYS A 14 27.36 22.00 -3.06
CA LYS A 14 26.88 23.27 -2.45
C LYS A 14 25.39 23.19 -2.00
N PRO A 15 24.93 24.06 -1.08
CA PRO A 15 25.66 24.84 -0.07
C PRO A 15 25.07 24.75 1.37
N GLU A 16 25.92 25.08 2.34
CA GLU A 16 25.67 25.64 3.68
C GLU A 16 24.21 25.87 4.12
N GLY A 17 23.79 25.32 5.28
CA GLY A 17 22.56 25.85 5.89
C GLY A 17 21.94 25.24 7.15
N LEU A 18 22.32 24.06 7.68
CA LEU A 18 21.77 23.58 8.96
C LEU A 18 22.73 22.66 9.74
N LEU A 19 22.72 22.85 11.06
CA LEU A 19 23.70 22.43 12.04
C LEU A 19 23.88 20.91 12.19
N VAL A 20 24.69 20.29 11.33
CA VAL A 20 25.36 19.02 11.68
C VAL A 20 26.53 19.33 12.62
N VAL A 21 26.28 19.28 13.93
CA VAL A 21 27.35 19.29 14.95
C VAL A 21 27.48 17.86 15.51
N PRO A 22 28.58 17.14 15.24
CA PRO A 22 28.61 15.69 15.48
C PRO A 22 28.84 15.33 16.96
N ALA A 23 28.17 14.28 17.42
CA ALA A 23 28.33 13.70 18.76
C ALA A 23 29.63 12.87 18.94
N GLU A 24 30.75 13.28 18.32
CA GLU A 24 32.07 12.59 18.42
C GLU A 24 32.78 12.78 19.79
N ARG A 25 32.03 12.78 20.91
CA ARG A 25 32.60 12.98 22.26
C ARG A 25 32.16 11.98 23.33
N LYS A 26 32.05 10.71 22.94
CA LYS A 26 32.69 9.58 23.66
C LYS A 26 32.65 8.34 22.77
N ALA A 27 33.81 7.76 22.49
CA ALA A 27 33.89 6.51 21.75
C ALA A 27 33.45 5.33 22.63
N VAL A 28 32.15 5.04 22.60
CA VAL A 28 31.63 3.68 22.79
C VAL A 28 30.97 3.32 21.46
N PRO A 29 31.43 2.29 20.73
CA PRO A 29 30.64 1.69 19.66
C PRO A 29 29.55 0.86 20.34
N ASP A 30 28.57 1.54 20.94
CA ASP A 30 27.59 0.88 21.77
C ASP A 30 26.57 0.16 20.89
N GLU A 31 26.55 -1.17 20.98
CA GLU A 31 25.63 -2.02 20.23
C GLU A 31 24.16 -1.73 20.61
N LEU A 32 23.91 -1.07 21.76
CA LEU A 32 22.61 -0.50 22.13
C LEU A 32 22.06 0.49 21.09
N LEU A 33 22.88 1.38 20.53
CA LEU A 33 22.43 2.52 19.72
C LEU A 33 22.06 2.19 18.26
N ARG A 34 22.26 0.95 17.83
CA ARG A 34 21.84 0.49 16.50
C ARG A 34 20.32 0.31 16.45
N CYS A 35 19.71 0.67 15.32
CA CYS A 35 18.28 0.43 15.09
C CYS A 35 17.93 -1.06 15.21
N ASP A 36 18.80 -1.93 14.69
CA ASP A 36 18.71 -3.39 14.84
C ASP A 36 20.11 -4.01 14.85
N SER A 37 20.32 -4.97 15.75
CA SER A 37 21.53 -5.82 15.75
C SER A 37 21.49 -6.82 14.59
N ALA A 38 20.30 -7.34 14.24
CA ALA A 38 20.09 -8.37 13.23
C ALA A 38 20.06 -7.85 11.79
N ARG A 39 19.68 -6.58 11.59
CA ARG A 39 19.71 -5.85 10.30
C ARG A 39 20.68 -4.65 10.37
N PRO A 40 21.99 -4.84 10.15
CA PRO A 40 22.99 -3.76 10.19
C PRO A 40 22.71 -2.56 9.28
N GLU A 41 21.99 -2.80 8.18
CA GLU A 41 21.52 -1.82 7.21
C GLU A 41 20.45 -0.85 7.76
N ALA A 42 19.77 -1.19 8.85
CA ALA A 42 18.72 -0.35 9.46
C ALA A 42 19.26 0.93 10.14
N GLY A 43 20.60 1.07 10.27
CA GLY A 43 21.24 2.30 10.74
C GLY A 43 21.21 2.52 12.26
N TRP A 44 21.10 3.79 12.65
CA TRP A 44 21.18 4.30 14.02
C TRP A 44 20.01 5.25 14.27
N PHE A 45 19.53 5.33 15.51
CA PHE A 45 18.49 6.30 15.90
C PHE A 45 19.02 7.73 15.87
N ASP A 46 18.20 8.66 15.40
CA ASP A 46 18.38 10.09 15.63
C ASP A 46 17.94 10.46 17.07
N ILE A 47 18.47 11.56 17.61
CA ILE A 47 18.27 11.94 19.03
C ILE A 47 16.79 12.22 19.36
N ASP A 48 16.01 12.69 18.37
CA ASP A 48 14.59 12.97 18.51
C ASP A 48 13.69 11.74 18.25
N ASP A 49 14.25 10.57 17.89
CA ASP A 49 13.50 9.34 17.66
C ASP A 49 12.97 8.72 18.97
N THR A 50 11.83 8.05 18.86
CA THR A 50 11.32 7.17 19.91
C THR A 50 11.74 5.73 19.64
N VAL A 51 12.54 5.15 20.53
CA VAL A 51 12.95 3.75 20.42
C VAL A 51 11.72 2.84 20.60
N PRO A 52 11.40 1.98 19.61
CA PRO A 52 10.22 1.13 19.65
C PRO A 52 10.36 -0.03 20.67
N PRO A 53 9.24 -0.56 21.18
CA PRO A 53 9.24 -1.59 22.22
C PRO A 53 9.97 -2.87 21.79
N GLY A 54 9.92 -3.23 20.50
CA GLY A 54 10.63 -4.39 19.96
C GLY A 54 12.15 -4.28 20.11
N ARG A 55 12.72 -3.10 19.88
CA ARG A 55 14.16 -2.87 20.07
C ARG A 55 14.55 -2.89 21.54
N ILE A 56 13.74 -2.32 22.42
CA ILE A 56 13.95 -2.38 23.88
C ILE A 56 13.93 -3.85 24.37
N ALA A 57 12.97 -4.64 23.88
CA ALA A 57 12.88 -6.07 24.18
C ALA A 57 14.09 -6.86 23.66
N GLN A 58 14.54 -6.58 22.43
CA GLN A 58 15.74 -7.19 21.86
C GLN A 58 16.98 -6.89 22.70
N VAL A 59 17.27 -5.61 23.02
CA VAL A 59 18.43 -5.23 23.84
C VAL A 59 18.39 -5.88 25.24
N SER A 60 17.21 -5.90 25.87
CA SER A 60 17.02 -6.52 27.18
C SER A 60 17.34 -8.01 27.14
N ALA A 61 16.88 -8.73 26.11
CA ALA A 61 17.16 -10.15 25.90
C ALA A 61 18.63 -10.43 25.52
N GLU A 62 19.25 -9.62 24.66
CA GLU A 62 20.63 -9.77 24.18
C GLU A 62 21.66 -9.52 25.30
N LEU A 63 21.44 -8.49 26.11
CA LEU A 63 22.38 -8.06 27.16
C LEU A 63 22.04 -8.62 28.55
N GLY A 64 20.90 -9.30 28.71
CA GLY A 64 20.42 -9.82 30.00
C GLY A 64 20.08 -8.73 31.01
N LEU A 65 19.71 -7.53 30.53
CA LEU A 65 19.34 -6.37 31.35
C LEU A 65 17.83 -6.34 31.58
N SER A 66 17.37 -5.61 32.59
CA SER A 66 15.93 -5.32 32.72
C SER A 66 15.50 -4.19 31.78
N VAL A 67 14.21 -4.15 31.43
CA VAL A 67 13.65 -3.09 30.58
C VAL A 67 13.87 -1.71 31.20
N SER A 68 13.72 -1.58 32.52
CA SER A 68 14.01 -0.32 33.24
C SER A 68 15.45 0.15 33.07
N GLU A 69 16.43 -0.77 33.14
CA GLU A 69 17.86 -0.45 32.92
C GLU A 69 18.14 -0.06 31.46
N VAL A 70 17.52 -0.75 30.49
CA VAL A 70 17.63 -0.41 29.06
C VAL A 70 17.04 0.97 28.77
N CYS A 71 15.84 1.26 29.29
CA CYS A 71 15.21 2.57 29.16
C CYS A 71 16.04 3.70 29.80
N SER A 72 16.64 3.46 30.97
CA SER A 72 17.52 4.45 31.61
C SER A 72 18.73 4.77 30.72
N ARG A 73 19.34 3.76 30.08
CA ARG A 73 20.49 3.97 29.18
C ARG A 73 20.12 4.74 27.92
N PHE A 74 18.97 4.44 27.31
CA PHE A 74 18.48 5.23 26.18
C PHE A 74 18.17 6.69 26.58
N HIS A 75 17.58 6.90 27.76
CA HIS A 75 17.32 8.25 28.28
C HIS A 75 18.60 9.04 28.58
N ASP A 76 19.63 8.41 29.15
CA ASP A 76 20.96 9.01 29.36
C ASP A 76 21.66 9.41 28.05
N LEU A 77 21.25 8.80 26.92
CA LEU A 77 21.71 9.12 25.56
C LEU A 77 20.81 10.15 24.85
N GLY A 78 19.74 10.61 25.51
CA GLY A 78 18.81 11.64 25.01
C GLY A 78 17.59 11.10 24.26
N LEU A 79 17.48 9.79 24.06
CA LEU A 79 16.42 9.16 23.26
C LEU A 79 15.10 9.05 24.04
N ALA A 80 13.97 9.16 23.31
CA ALA A 80 12.66 8.78 23.82
C ALA A 80 12.48 7.26 23.73
N VAL A 81 11.63 6.68 24.59
CA VAL A 81 11.40 5.23 24.67
C VAL A 81 9.92 4.90 24.81
N ASP A 82 9.44 3.91 24.06
CA ASP A 82 8.15 3.26 24.31
C ASP A 82 8.37 1.86 24.87
N ALA A 83 8.20 1.71 26.18
CA ALA A 83 8.26 0.44 26.88
C ALA A 83 6.90 -0.04 27.40
N ALA A 84 5.79 0.52 26.91
CA ALA A 84 4.45 0.21 27.42
C ALA A 84 4.08 -1.26 27.15
N GLY A 85 3.44 -1.91 28.14
CA GLY A 85 3.12 -3.34 28.13
C GLY A 85 4.31 -4.32 28.21
N LEU A 86 5.58 -3.88 28.12
CA LEU A 86 6.72 -4.80 28.19
C LEU A 86 6.91 -5.37 29.61
N PRO A 87 7.13 -6.69 29.77
CA PRO A 87 7.58 -7.24 31.04
C PRO A 87 9.04 -6.84 31.31
N ASP A 88 9.43 -6.72 32.58
CA ASP A 88 10.77 -6.24 32.97
C ASP A 88 11.92 -7.12 32.44
N HIS A 89 11.64 -8.39 32.13
CA HIS A 89 12.52 -9.29 31.37
C HIS A 89 11.71 -9.98 30.25
N PRO A 90 11.69 -9.43 29.02
CA PRO A 90 11.01 -10.02 27.88
C PRO A 90 11.76 -11.24 27.35
N THR A 91 10.99 -12.20 26.83
CA THR A 91 11.54 -13.35 26.13
C THR A 91 11.91 -12.97 24.68
N PRO A 92 12.79 -13.74 24.01
CA PRO A 92 13.03 -13.56 22.58
C PRO A 92 11.76 -13.63 21.72
N GLU A 93 10.76 -14.42 22.13
CA GLU A 93 9.43 -14.50 21.51
C GLU A 93 8.70 -13.16 21.51
N ILE A 94 8.89 -12.31 22.53
CA ILE A 94 8.35 -10.94 22.57
C ILE A 94 9.12 -10.00 21.64
N ALA A 95 10.43 -10.16 21.49
CA ALA A 95 11.18 -9.37 20.51
C ALA A 95 10.76 -9.74 19.07
N GLU A 96 10.55 -11.02 18.78
CA GLU A 96 10.07 -11.50 17.48
C GLU A 96 8.62 -11.06 17.17
N VAL A 97 7.69 -11.11 18.14
CA VAL A 97 6.30 -10.64 17.90
C VAL A 97 6.24 -9.13 17.64
N LEU A 98 7.22 -8.36 18.12
CA LEU A 98 7.32 -6.92 17.93
C LEU A 98 8.08 -6.51 16.64
N ARG A 99 8.46 -7.48 15.81
CA ARG A 99 8.93 -7.24 14.45
C ARG A 99 7.78 -6.76 13.58
N ASP A 100 8.08 -5.75 12.77
CA ASP A 100 7.25 -5.45 11.61
C ASP A 100 7.50 -6.53 10.55
N LEU A 101 6.41 -7.19 10.14
CA LEU A 101 6.42 -8.27 9.16
C LEU A 101 5.68 -7.86 7.89
N CYS A 102 5.17 -6.62 7.82
CA CYS A 102 4.29 -6.14 6.77
C CYS A 102 4.88 -4.96 5.98
N GLU A 103 5.57 -4.03 6.65
CA GLU A 103 6.38 -3.00 6.00
C GLU A 103 7.88 -3.35 5.99
N GLU A 104 8.70 -2.54 5.32
CA GLU A 104 10.17 -2.66 5.36
C GLU A 104 10.79 -2.14 6.67
N SER A 105 9.98 -1.67 7.62
CA SER A 105 10.45 -1.27 8.93
C SER A 105 11.05 -2.47 9.69
N SER A 106 11.90 -2.21 10.69
CA SER A 106 12.51 -3.28 11.48
C SER A 106 11.70 -3.66 12.73
N TRP A 107 10.74 -2.82 13.13
CA TRP A 107 10.04 -2.87 14.41
C TRP A 107 8.67 -2.19 14.34
N LEU A 108 7.68 -2.76 15.03
CA LEU A 108 6.37 -2.15 15.18
C LEU A 108 6.43 -0.89 16.06
N TYR A 109 5.70 0.15 15.63
CA TYR A 109 5.42 1.35 16.40
C TYR A 109 3.94 1.37 16.82
N ARG A 110 3.66 1.91 18.01
CA ARG A 110 2.33 1.86 18.66
C ARG A 110 1.36 2.92 18.17
N ASP A 111 1.87 3.96 17.52
CA ASP A 111 1.08 5.05 16.91
C ASP A 111 0.25 4.58 15.71
N ARG A 112 0.59 3.42 15.12
CA ARG A 112 -0.18 2.76 14.07
C ARG A 112 -1.05 1.63 14.65
N PRO A 113 -2.29 1.46 14.16
CA PRO A 113 -3.06 0.25 14.42
C PRO A 113 -2.41 -0.95 13.72
N LEU A 114 -2.48 -2.13 14.35
CA LEU A 114 -2.03 -3.39 13.75
C LEU A 114 -3.10 -3.95 12.82
N SER A 115 -2.71 -4.38 11.63
CA SER A 115 -3.63 -5.06 10.70
C SER A 115 -3.86 -6.52 11.07
N PRO A 116 -4.94 -7.14 10.55
CA PRO A 116 -5.08 -8.59 10.57
C PRO A 116 -3.87 -9.32 10.00
N LEU A 117 -3.25 -8.81 8.94
CA LEU A 117 -2.09 -9.44 8.30
C LEU A 117 -0.88 -9.51 9.23
N GLN A 118 -0.57 -8.45 9.97
CA GLN A 118 0.54 -8.45 10.92
C GLN A 118 0.36 -9.53 12.00
N ILE A 119 -0.88 -9.72 12.48
CA ILE A 119 -1.22 -10.77 13.45
C ILE A 119 -1.06 -12.16 12.83
N LEU A 120 -1.52 -12.37 11.60
CA LEU A 120 -1.41 -13.64 10.87
C LEU A 120 0.04 -14.02 10.57
N LYS A 121 0.87 -13.07 10.10
CA LYS A 121 2.30 -13.30 9.86
C LYS A 121 3.05 -13.60 11.16
N ALA A 122 2.78 -12.86 12.24
CA ALA A 122 3.40 -13.14 13.54
C ALA A 122 3.00 -14.52 14.09
N ALA A 123 1.76 -14.95 13.87
CA ALA A 123 1.30 -16.30 14.21
C ALA A 123 2.02 -17.39 13.39
N ALA A 124 2.23 -17.16 12.09
CA ALA A 124 2.99 -18.06 11.23
C ALA A 124 4.47 -18.15 11.64
N VAL A 125 5.13 -17.03 11.93
CA VAL A 125 6.55 -16.97 12.35
C VAL A 125 6.76 -17.67 13.70
N LEU A 126 5.85 -17.48 14.66
CA LEU A 126 5.97 -18.03 16.02
C LEU A 126 5.35 -19.43 16.19
N TYR A 127 4.70 -19.96 15.14
CA TYR A 127 3.94 -21.22 15.19
C TYR A 127 2.89 -21.23 16.33
N ARG A 128 2.11 -20.15 16.41
CA ARG A 128 1.04 -19.92 17.42
C ARG A 128 -0.32 -19.74 16.75
N GLY A 129 -1.39 -19.81 17.54
CA GLY A 129 -2.72 -19.45 17.05
C GLY A 129 -2.86 -17.93 16.84
N PRO A 130 -3.48 -17.42 15.75
CA PRO A 130 -3.65 -15.98 15.54
C PRO A 130 -4.36 -15.26 16.70
N VAL A 131 -5.34 -15.92 17.33
CA VAL A 131 -6.02 -15.40 18.54
C VAL A 131 -5.07 -15.30 19.75
N GLU A 132 -4.08 -16.19 19.87
CA GLU A 132 -3.07 -16.12 20.93
C GLU A 132 -2.14 -14.92 20.73
N ILE A 133 -1.73 -14.67 19.48
CA ILE A 133 -0.91 -13.52 19.08
C ILE A 133 -1.67 -12.19 19.26
N LEU A 134 -2.95 -12.12 18.86
CA LEU A 134 -3.82 -10.98 19.13
C LEU A 134 -3.82 -10.62 20.63
N GLN A 135 -3.98 -11.62 21.50
CA GLN A 135 -3.91 -11.41 22.94
C GLN A 135 -2.51 -11.02 23.44
N MET A 136 -1.42 -11.46 22.78
CA MET A 136 -0.07 -11.00 23.09
C MET A 136 0.08 -9.51 22.79
N TYR A 137 -0.34 -9.05 21.60
CA TYR A 137 -0.35 -7.63 21.26
C TYR A 137 -1.20 -6.78 22.22
N GLN A 138 -2.38 -7.27 22.62
CA GLN A 138 -3.23 -6.59 23.62
C GLN A 138 -2.55 -6.47 25.00
N ARG A 139 -1.85 -7.51 25.47
CA ARG A 139 -1.07 -7.44 26.72
C ARG A 139 0.15 -6.53 26.60
N LEU A 140 0.72 -6.42 25.41
CA LEU A 140 1.77 -5.47 25.06
C LEU A 140 1.22 -4.06 24.78
N GLU A 141 -0.06 -3.79 25.04
CA GLU A 141 -0.74 -2.49 24.89
C GLU A 141 -0.79 -1.92 23.46
N PHE A 142 -0.76 -2.78 22.43
CA PHE A 142 -0.90 -2.35 21.03
C PHE A 142 -2.36 -2.12 20.62
N HIS A 143 -2.57 -1.19 19.69
CA HIS A 143 -3.85 -0.95 19.05
C HIS A 143 -4.17 -2.10 18.06
N THR A 144 -4.94 -3.10 18.50
CA THR A 144 -5.37 -4.22 17.66
C THR A 144 -6.66 -3.91 16.89
N PRO A 145 -7.00 -4.68 15.82
CA PRO A 145 -8.29 -4.58 15.16
C PRO A 145 -9.47 -4.72 16.13
N GLU A 146 -10.55 -3.98 15.89
CA GLU A 146 -11.81 -4.08 16.66
C GLU A 146 -12.52 -5.41 16.41
N VAL A 147 -12.44 -5.91 15.17
CA VAL A 147 -13.01 -7.19 14.73
C VAL A 147 -11.87 -8.11 14.32
N PHE A 148 -11.87 -9.33 14.85
CA PHE A 148 -10.93 -10.39 14.46
C PHE A 148 -11.60 -11.76 14.68
N PRO A 149 -11.65 -12.66 13.67
CA PRO A 149 -12.35 -13.92 13.78
C PRO A 149 -11.66 -14.88 14.76
N LEU A 150 -12.48 -15.59 15.55
CA LEU A 150 -11.99 -16.57 16.54
C LEU A 150 -11.45 -17.86 15.88
N ASP A 151 -11.80 -18.10 14.62
CA ASP A 151 -11.32 -19.20 13.78
C ASP A 151 -10.31 -18.73 12.71
N ALA A 152 -9.68 -17.57 12.92
CA ALA A 152 -8.57 -17.10 12.10
C ALA A 152 -7.48 -18.18 11.95
N SER A 153 -7.11 -18.52 10.72
CA SER A 153 -6.00 -19.43 10.41
C SER A 153 -4.83 -18.65 9.83
N VAL A 154 -3.60 -19.12 10.04
CA VAL A 154 -2.41 -18.61 9.30
C VAL A 154 -2.58 -18.69 7.79
N ASP A 155 -3.45 -19.60 7.30
CA ASP A 155 -3.78 -19.70 5.88
C ASP A 155 -4.46 -18.43 5.34
N ASP A 156 -5.20 -17.68 6.17
CA ASP A 156 -5.88 -16.43 5.77
C ASP A 156 -4.91 -15.30 5.40
N THR A 157 -3.59 -15.50 5.57
CA THR A 157 -2.54 -14.59 5.09
C THR A 157 -2.68 -14.34 3.57
N ASP A 158 -3.13 -15.35 2.80
CA ASP A 158 -3.29 -15.25 1.34
C ASP A 158 -4.36 -14.24 0.89
N LEU A 159 -5.29 -13.85 1.76
CA LEU A 159 -6.31 -12.83 1.51
C LEU A 159 -5.70 -11.42 1.35
N PHE A 160 -4.46 -11.23 1.84
CA PHE A 160 -3.78 -9.93 1.92
C PHE A 160 -2.42 -9.89 1.17
N GLU A 161 -1.98 -11.02 0.60
CA GLU A 161 -0.72 -11.13 -0.14
C GLU A 161 -0.87 -10.68 -1.60
N ASN A 162 -0.24 -9.55 -1.96
CA ASN A 162 0.02 -9.25 -3.36
C ASN A 162 1.29 -10.00 -3.80
N LYS A 163 1.16 -11.07 -4.59
CA LYS A 163 2.32 -11.83 -5.11
C LYS A 163 2.89 -11.26 -6.41
N TRP A 164 2.33 -10.15 -6.92
CA TRP A 164 2.65 -9.56 -8.22
C TRP A 164 3.19 -8.12 -8.15
N ALA A 165 3.01 -7.43 -7.02
CA ALA A 165 3.78 -6.25 -6.64
C ALA A 165 4.81 -6.64 -5.56
N ASP A 166 5.83 -5.81 -5.32
CA ASP A 166 6.48 -5.87 -4.01
C ASP A 166 5.52 -5.29 -2.95
N GLY A 167 5.58 -5.87 -1.75
CA GLY A 167 4.75 -5.46 -0.62
C GLY A 167 3.40 -6.18 -0.49
N SER A 168 3.09 -6.55 0.76
CA SER A 168 1.72 -6.86 1.18
C SER A 168 0.92 -5.58 1.41
N VAL A 169 -0.40 -5.63 1.24
CA VAL A 169 -1.26 -4.47 1.56
C VAL A 169 -1.54 -4.45 3.06
N ASP A 170 -0.67 -3.77 3.81
CA ASP A 170 -0.87 -3.51 5.22
C ASP A 170 -1.91 -2.40 5.44
N ARG A 171 -3.19 -2.78 5.49
CA ARG A 171 -4.31 -1.85 5.72
C ARG A 171 -5.18 -2.37 6.84
N CYS A 172 -5.43 -1.54 7.85
CA CYS A 172 -6.36 -1.84 8.93
C CYS A 172 -7.80 -1.55 8.52
N PRO A 173 -8.79 -2.41 8.83
CA PRO A 173 -10.19 -2.06 8.76
C PRO A 173 -10.47 -0.74 9.53
N PRO A 174 -11.35 0.15 9.04
CA PRO A 174 -12.23 0.01 7.88
C PRO A 174 -11.62 0.51 6.56
N ALA A 175 -10.28 0.58 6.43
CA ALA A 175 -9.65 1.04 5.19
C ALA A 175 -9.97 0.11 4.01
N PRO A 176 -10.10 0.66 2.79
CA PRO A 176 -10.49 -0.12 1.61
C PRO A 176 -9.41 -1.09 1.17
N ILE A 177 -9.83 -2.28 0.75
CA ILE A 177 -9.00 -3.29 0.10
C ILE A 177 -9.06 -3.08 -1.42
N PRO A 178 -7.94 -3.18 -2.17
CA PRO A 178 -7.98 -3.23 -3.63
C PRO A 178 -8.73 -4.46 -4.13
N TYR A 179 -9.70 -4.31 -5.05
CA TYR A 179 -10.45 -5.45 -5.60
C TYR A 179 -9.54 -6.52 -6.19
N MET A 180 -8.41 -6.11 -6.78
CA MET A 180 -7.39 -7.02 -7.29
C MET A 180 -6.96 -8.09 -6.27
N LEU A 181 -6.78 -7.75 -4.99
CA LEU A 181 -6.44 -8.77 -3.96
C LEU A 181 -7.56 -9.79 -3.76
N ILE A 182 -8.81 -9.33 -3.76
CA ILE A 182 -9.99 -10.18 -3.60
C ILE A 182 -10.07 -11.19 -4.75
N LEU A 183 -9.82 -10.74 -5.98
CA LEU A 183 -9.81 -11.60 -7.16
C LEU A 183 -8.60 -12.53 -7.21
N LEU A 184 -7.42 -12.09 -6.76
CA LEU A 184 -6.22 -12.92 -6.67
C LEU A 184 -6.36 -14.05 -5.64
N ALA A 185 -6.94 -13.77 -4.46
CA ALA A 185 -7.32 -14.81 -3.51
C ALA A 185 -8.41 -15.74 -4.09
N ALA A 186 -9.34 -15.20 -4.88
CA ALA A 186 -10.38 -15.99 -5.56
C ALA A 186 -9.85 -16.90 -6.70
N ALA A 187 -8.59 -16.75 -7.12
CA ALA A 187 -7.93 -17.71 -8.00
C ALA A 187 -7.56 -19.03 -7.30
N HIS A 188 -7.66 -19.08 -5.96
CA HIS A 188 -7.30 -20.25 -5.14
C HIS A 188 -8.43 -20.71 -4.20
N ARG A 189 -9.38 -19.82 -3.87
CA ARG A 189 -10.57 -20.10 -3.04
C ARG A 189 -11.85 -19.63 -3.75
N PRO A 190 -13.04 -20.16 -3.44
CA PRO A 190 -14.28 -19.62 -4.00
C PRO A 190 -14.47 -18.14 -3.66
N LEU A 191 -14.78 -17.29 -4.65
CA LEU A 191 -15.00 -15.85 -4.44
C LEU A 191 -15.99 -15.52 -3.28
N PRO A 192 -17.13 -16.22 -3.09
CA PRO A 192 -17.99 -16.00 -1.93
C PRO A 192 -17.32 -16.22 -0.58
N GLU A 193 -16.38 -17.18 -0.50
CA GLU A 193 -15.61 -17.50 0.71
C GLU A 193 -14.61 -16.38 1.00
N VAL A 194 -13.90 -15.90 -0.02
CA VAL A 194 -12.96 -14.76 0.10
C VAL A 194 -13.68 -13.51 0.61
N ILE A 195 -14.84 -13.17 0.02
CA ILE A 195 -15.67 -12.03 0.45
C ILE A 195 -16.07 -12.22 1.93
N SER A 196 -16.65 -13.37 2.28
CA SER A 196 -17.09 -13.65 3.66
C SER A 196 -15.95 -13.59 4.68
N ARG A 197 -14.75 -14.11 4.36
CA ARG A 197 -13.60 -14.05 5.27
C ARG A 197 -13.10 -12.62 5.45
N LEU A 198 -13.07 -11.80 4.39
CA LEU A 198 -12.72 -10.38 4.51
C LEU A 198 -13.75 -9.61 5.36
N GLU A 199 -15.05 -9.93 5.24
CA GLU A 199 -16.09 -9.40 6.11
C GLU A 199 -15.93 -9.85 7.58
N ASP A 200 -15.53 -11.11 7.83
CA ASP A 200 -15.19 -11.63 9.18
C ASP A 200 -14.01 -10.88 9.83
N TYR A 201 -13.07 -10.36 9.04
CA TYR A 201 -11.98 -9.47 9.48
C TYR A 201 -12.40 -7.99 9.58
N GLY A 202 -13.68 -7.66 9.32
CA GLY A 202 -14.23 -6.31 9.47
C GLY A 202 -14.08 -5.38 8.25
N TYR A 203 -13.65 -5.89 7.09
CA TYR A 203 -13.58 -5.10 5.85
C TYR A 203 -14.94 -5.00 5.17
N HIS A 204 -15.24 -3.84 4.58
CA HIS A 204 -16.43 -3.65 3.76
C HIS A 204 -16.14 -4.03 2.30
N VAL A 205 -16.75 -5.12 1.83
CA VAL A 205 -16.60 -5.64 0.47
C VAL A 205 -17.94 -5.54 -0.27
N PRO A 206 -18.16 -4.54 -1.13
CA PRO A 206 -19.42 -4.41 -1.88
C PRO A 206 -19.54 -5.41 -3.04
N LEU A 207 -18.44 -6.08 -3.43
CA LEU A 207 -18.41 -7.08 -4.48
C LEU A 207 -19.28 -8.29 -4.10
N ARG A 208 -20.14 -8.70 -5.03
CA ARG A 208 -21.01 -9.88 -4.92
C ARG A 208 -20.63 -10.89 -5.97
N ALA A 209 -20.31 -12.10 -5.53
CA ALA A 209 -20.08 -13.22 -6.44
C ALA A 209 -21.38 -13.60 -7.19
N PRO A 210 -21.34 -13.81 -8.51
CA PRO A 210 -22.48 -14.32 -9.27
C PRO A 210 -22.85 -15.74 -8.81
N SER A 211 -24.15 -16.01 -8.61
CA SER A 211 -24.62 -17.33 -8.14
C SER A 211 -24.56 -18.43 -9.20
N ASP A 212 -24.50 -18.04 -10.47
CA ASP A 212 -24.36 -18.90 -11.65
C ASP A 212 -23.45 -18.16 -12.65
N PRO A 213 -22.11 -18.29 -12.54
CA PRO A 213 -21.17 -17.56 -13.38
C PRO A 213 -21.26 -18.04 -14.84
N SER A 214 -21.32 -17.10 -15.76
CA SER A 214 -21.14 -17.34 -17.20
C SER A 214 -19.70 -17.06 -17.64
N ASP A 215 -19.31 -17.51 -18.83
CA ASP A 215 -17.99 -17.25 -19.44
C ASP A 215 -17.59 -15.75 -19.40
N LEU A 216 -18.57 -14.84 -19.48
CA LEU A 216 -18.32 -13.40 -19.36
C LEU A 216 -17.99 -12.98 -17.92
N ASP A 217 -18.61 -13.60 -16.92
CA ASP A 217 -18.29 -13.34 -15.51
C ASP A 217 -16.90 -13.86 -15.16
N GLU A 218 -16.53 -15.05 -15.66
CA GLU A 218 -15.17 -15.59 -15.52
C GLU A 218 -14.13 -14.64 -16.13
N LEU A 219 -14.38 -14.11 -17.33
CA LEU A 219 -13.49 -13.12 -17.97
C LEU A 219 -13.45 -11.77 -17.26
N LEU A 220 -14.57 -11.29 -16.71
CA LEU A 220 -14.61 -9.98 -16.04
C LEU A 220 -14.03 -10.04 -14.62
N LEU A 221 -14.07 -11.19 -13.94
CA LEU A 221 -13.56 -11.38 -12.58
C LEU A 221 -12.17 -12.04 -12.53
N ASP A 222 -11.59 -12.42 -13.68
CA ASP A 222 -10.19 -12.82 -13.79
C ASP A 222 -9.25 -11.64 -13.45
N PRO A 223 -8.34 -11.77 -12.45
CA PRO A 223 -7.30 -10.78 -12.15
C PRO A 223 -6.44 -10.34 -13.35
N HIS A 224 -6.29 -11.21 -14.35
CA HIS A 224 -5.52 -10.98 -15.57
C HIS A 224 -6.42 -10.83 -16.81
N GLY A 225 -7.72 -10.68 -16.58
CA GLY A 225 -8.75 -10.62 -17.60
C GLY A 225 -8.77 -9.34 -18.44
N PRO A 226 -9.74 -9.24 -19.37
CA PRO A 226 -9.98 -8.04 -20.17
C PRO A 226 -10.33 -6.78 -19.37
N CYS A 227 -10.87 -6.90 -18.14
CA CYS A 227 -11.17 -5.78 -17.24
C CYS A 227 -10.03 -5.56 -16.25
N SER A 228 -9.52 -4.34 -16.15
CA SER A 228 -8.54 -3.98 -15.12
C SER A 228 -9.23 -3.79 -13.78
N TRP A 229 -8.74 -4.46 -12.74
CA TRP A 229 -9.09 -4.17 -11.34
C TRP A 229 -7.91 -3.59 -10.54
N TRP A 230 -6.78 -3.36 -11.21
CA TRP A 230 -5.65 -2.62 -10.67
C TRP A 230 -6.08 -1.21 -10.30
N GLU A 231 -5.55 -0.68 -9.18
CA GLU A 231 -5.76 0.70 -8.71
C GLU A 231 -7.21 1.02 -8.28
N VAL A 232 -8.12 0.03 -8.21
CA VAL A 232 -9.52 0.21 -7.76
C VAL A 232 -9.73 -0.41 -6.38
N GLY A 233 -10.02 0.42 -5.38
CA GLY A 233 -10.40 0.04 -4.01
C GLY A 233 -11.88 -0.30 -3.84
N THR A 234 -12.23 -0.95 -2.73
CA THR A 234 -13.63 -1.25 -2.37
C THR A 234 -14.48 -0.03 -2.00
N ASP A 235 -13.87 1.15 -1.82
CA ASP A 235 -14.53 2.44 -1.65
C ASP A 235 -14.70 3.22 -2.97
N ASP A 236 -14.15 2.69 -4.06
CA ASP A 236 -14.09 3.36 -5.36
C ASP A 236 -15.19 2.95 -6.33
N GLU A 237 -15.52 3.87 -7.23
CA GLU A 237 -16.23 3.56 -8.47
C GLU A 237 -15.26 2.98 -9.50
N MET A 238 -15.67 1.90 -10.16
CA MET A 238 -14.96 1.35 -11.31
C MET A 238 -14.90 2.39 -12.45
N PRO A 239 -13.72 2.70 -13.01
CA PRO A 239 -13.62 3.57 -14.17
C PRO A 239 -14.36 3.00 -15.38
N PHE A 240 -15.27 3.76 -15.99
CA PHE A 240 -15.93 3.35 -17.22
C PHE A 240 -14.91 3.14 -18.36
N ALA A 241 -13.75 3.80 -18.29
CA ALA A 241 -12.59 3.51 -19.13
C ALA A 241 -12.19 2.02 -19.12
N HIS A 242 -12.16 1.36 -17.94
CA HIS A 242 -11.79 -0.05 -17.82
C HIS A 242 -12.86 -0.94 -18.46
N LEU A 243 -14.15 -0.60 -18.29
CA LEU A 243 -15.26 -1.28 -18.96
C LEU A 243 -15.22 -1.12 -20.50
N LEU A 244 -14.80 0.04 -21.03
CA LEU A 244 -14.67 0.25 -22.47
C LEU A 244 -13.57 -0.63 -23.09
N VAL A 245 -12.43 -0.76 -22.39
CA VAL A 245 -11.34 -1.68 -22.79
C VAL A 245 -11.79 -3.14 -22.69
N ALA A 246 -12.49 -3.50 -21.62
CA ALA A 246 -13.06 -4.83 -21.46
C ALA A 246 -14.08 -5.15 -22.56
N ALA A 247 -14.99 -4.23 -22.88
CA ALA A 247 -15.99 -4.36 -23.95
C ALA A 247 -15.33 -4.61 -25.32
N GLN A 248 -14.25 -3.90 -25.64
CA GLN A 248 -13.49 -4.12 -26.87
C GLN A 248 -12.88 -5.54 -26.92
N ARG A 249 -12.31 -6.01 -25.81
CA ARG A 249 -11.63 -7.32 -25.73
C ARG A 249 -12.61 -8.51 -25.69
N THR A 250 -13.78 -8.35 -25.06
CA THR A 250 -14.83 -9.38 -24.99
C THR A 250 -15.82 -9.32 -26.16
N PHE A 251 -15.70 -8.33 -27.05
CA PHE A 251 -16.66 -8.03 -28.13
C PHE A 251 -18.10 -7.80 -27.65
N CYS A 252 -18.27 -7.44 -26.38
CA CYS A 252 -19.56 -7.12 -25.77
C CYS A 252 -19.88 -5.63 -25.85
N ALA A 253 -21.15 -5.27 -25.71
CA ALA A 253 -21.55 -3.87 -25.63
C ALA A 253 -21.26 -3.31 -24.22
N PRO A 254 -20.81 -2.04 -24.07
CA PRO A 254 -20.49 -1.47 -22.76
C PRO A 254 -21.65 -1.53 -21.76
N TYR A 255 -22.91 -1.36 -22.21
CA TYR A 255 -24.08 -1.46 -21.34
C TYR A 255 -24.24 -2.86 -20.70
N THR A 256 -23.88 -3.92 -21.42
CA THR A 256 -23.92 -5.30 -20.90
C THR A 256 -22.91 -5.48 -19.77
N LEU A 257 -21.76 -4.79 -19.84
CA LEU A 257 -20.77 -4.81 -18.76
C LEU A 257 -21.24 -3.98 -17.56
N VAL A 258 -21.91 -2.84 -17.77
CA VAL A 258 -22.54 -2.07 -16.68
C VAL A 258 -23.60 -2.91 -15.96
N GLU A 259 -24.45 -3.63 -16.69
CA GLU A 259 -25.45 -4.56 -16.12
C GLU A 259 -24.79 -5.69 -15.27
N ARG A 260 -23.60 -6.15 -15.66
CA ARG A 260 -22.82 -7.12 -14.86
C ARG A 260 -22.24 -6.49 -13.60
N PHE A 261 -21.67 -5.28 -13.70
CA PHE A 261 -21.15 -4.57 -12.54
C PHE A 261 -22.24 -4.18 -11.53
N ASP A 262 -23.45 -3.83 -11.98
CA ASP A 262 -24.63 -3.68 -11.11
C ASP A 262 -24.95 -4.98 -10.35
N ALA A 263 -24.90 -6.13 -11.03
CA ALA A 263 -25.13 -7.44 -10.41
C ALA A 263 -24.02 -7.80 -9.40
N TYR A 264 -22.77 -7.44 -9.70
CA TYR A 264 -21.63 -7.54 -8.80
C TYR A 264 -21.69 -6.54 -7.64
N GLY A 265 -22.60 -5.55 -7.64
CA GLY A 265 -22.67 -4.52 -6.61
C GLY A 265 -21.54 -3.49 -6.63
N VAL A 266 -20.72 -3.48 -7.69
CA VAL A 266 -19.59 -2.55 -7.84
C VAL A 266 -20.06 -1.32 -8.63
N PRO A 267 -20.05 -0.11 -8.03
CA PRO A 267 -20.49 1.10 -8.73
C PRO A 267 -19.54 1.45 -9.88
N VAL A 268 -20.07 2.09 -10.92
CA VAL A 268 -19.32 2.50 -12.11
C VAL A 268 -19.46 4.00 -12.32
N SER A 269 -18.32 4.67 -12.49
CA SER A 269 -18.18 6.14 -12.63
C SER A 269 -19.06 6.78 -13.72
N CYS A 270 -19.37 6.03 -14.79
CA CYS A 270 -20.41 6.40 -15.74
C CYS A 270 -21.10 5.15 -16.29
N ARG A 271 -22.33 5.32 -16.80
CA ARG A 271 -23.18 4.23 -17.29
C ARG A 271 -23.35 4.20 -18.82
N ASP A 272 -22.91 5.25 -19.50
CA ASP A 272 -22.92 5.39 -20.96
C ASP A 272 -21.75 6.29 -21.40
N LEU A 273 -21.50 6.40 -22.70
CA LEU A 273 -20.48 7.29 -23.24
C LEU A 273 -20.81 8.77 -22.94
N PRO A 274 -19.82 9.57 -22.49
CA PRO A 274 -19.94 11.02 -22.36
C PRO A 274 -20.54 11.71 -23.59
N GLN A 275 -21.29 12.79 -23.38
CA GLN A 275 -21.94 13.52 -24.47
C GLN A 275 -20.91 13.96 -25.52
N GLY A 276 -21.19 13.62 -26.78
CA GLY A 276 -20.31 13.93 -27.92
C GLY A 276 -19.14 12.96 -28.13
N LEU A 277 -18.91 12.00 -27.23
CA LEU A 277 -17.87 10.99 -27.36
C LEU A 277 -18.45 9.71 -28.01
N SER A 278 -17.95 9.35 -29.20
CA SER A 278 -18.27 8.04 -29.80
C SER A 278 -17.35 6.94 -29.26
N LEU A 279 -17.76 5.66 -29.34
CA LEU A 279 -16.95 4.53 -28.87
C LEU A 279 -15.54 4.53 -29.48
N THR A 280 -15.43 4.81 -30.78
CA THR A 280 -14.13 4.91 -31.48
C THR A 280 -13.30 6.10 -31.00
N ALA A 281 -13.94 7.22 -30.66
CA ALA A 281 -13.25 8.38 -30.08
C ALA A 281 -12.81 8.09 -28.64
N ALA A 282 -13.60 7.34 -27.86
CA ALA A 282 -13.28 6.92 -26.51
C ALA A 282 -12.07 5.97 -26.47
N MET A 283 -12.03 4.95 -27.34
CA MET A 283 -10.84 4.08 -27.43
C MET A 283 -9.58 4.90 -27.80
N ARG A 284 -9.69 5.79 -28.79
CA ARG A 284 -8.59 6.73 -29.16
C ARG A 284 -8.25 7.76 -28.08
N LEU A 285 -9.15 8.00 -27.12
CA LEU A 285 -8.90 8.84 -25.95
C LEU A 285 -8.19 8.07 -24.83
N LEU A 286 -8.35 6.74 -24.78
CA LEU A 286 -7.74 5.86 -23.77
C LEU A 286 -6.44 5.19 -24.23
N GLU A 287 -6.17 5.13 -25.54
CA GLU A 287 -4.90 4.64 -26.12
C GLU A 287 -3.66 5.24 -25.41
N PRO A 288 -2.60 4.46 -25.16
CA PRO A 288 -1.36 4.96 -24.57
C PRO A 288 -0.72 6.05 -25.43
N GLU A 289 0.21 6.80 -24.84
CA GLU A 289 0.91 7.89 -25.54
C GLU A 289 2.08 7.36 -26.37
N HIS A 290 2.85 6.41 -25.82
CA HIS A 290 3.89 5.68 -26.53
C HIS A 290 3.46 4.23 -26.78
N SER A 291 3.80 3.67 -27.94
CA SER A 291 3.53 2.25 -28.26
C SER A 291 4.38 1.26 -27.45
N SER A 292 5.26 1.75 -26.59
CA SER A 292 6.03 1.00 -25.60
C SER A 292 5.35 0.91 -24.24
N ASP A 293 4.33 1.74 -23.97
CA ASP A 293 3.59 1.72 -22.72
C ASP A 293 2.53 0.61 -22.80
N GLU A 294 2.66 -0.41 -21.96
CA GLU A 294 1.72 -1.55 -21.93
C GLU A 294 0.43 -1.17 -21.19
N GLY A 295 -0.58 -0.70 -21.93
CA GLY A 295 -1.92 -0.50 -21.38
C GLY A 295 -2.71 0.63 -22.03
N HIS A 296 -4.02 0.67 -21.74
CA HIS A 296 -4.81 1.89 -21.89
C HIS A 296 -4.71 2.70 -20.60
N LEU A 297 -5.12 3.98 -20.62
CA LEU A 297 -5.20 4.80 -19.39
C LEU A 297 -5.98 4.07 -18.29
N SER A 298 -5.28 3.84 -17.17
CA SER A 298 -5.74 3.25 -15.91
C SER A 298 -6.18 4.34 -14.93
N LYS A 299 -6.55 3.97 -13.71
CA LYS A 299 -7.08 4.92 -12.72
C LYS A 299 -6.00 5.81 -12.11
N GLU A 300 -4.81 5.30 -11.85
CA GLU A 300 -3.68 6.09 -11.33
C GLU A 300 -2.74 6.59 -12.45
N SER A 301 -3.09 6.32 -13.73
CA SER A 301 -2.34 6.81 -14.88
C SER A 301 -2.13 8.34 -14.83
N PRO A 302 -0.88 8.83 -14.80
CA PRO A 302 -0.60 10.26 -14.60
C PRO A 302 -0.93 11.08 -15.84
N VAL A 303 -2.10 11.73 -15.85
CA VAL A 303 -2.52 12.61 -16.95
C VAL A 303 -1.87 13.99 -16.82
N SER A 304 -0.72 14.18 -17.48
CA SER A 304 -0.02 15.47 -17.51
C SER A 304 -0.70 16.51 -18.43
N LEU A 305 -0.34 17.79 -18.30
CA LEU A 305 -0.81 18.84 -19.21
C LEU A 305 -0.36 18.60 -20.66
N GLU A 306 0.81 18.01 -20.87
CA GLU A 306 1.32 17.64 -22.20
C GLU A 306 0.42 16.58 -22.84
N VAL A 307 0.08 15.52 -22.08
CA VAL A 307 -0.86 14.46 -22.47
C VAL A 307 -2.22 15.04 -22.88
N LEU A 308 -2.74 15.98 -22.10
CA LEU A 308 -4.02 16.65 -22.40
C LEU A 308 -3.96 17.47 -23.70
N ILE A 309 -2.86 18.21 -23.93
CA ILE A 309 -2.65 19.00 -25.14
C ILE A 309 -2.56 18.08 -26.37
N GLU A 310 -1.79 17.00 -26.31
CA GLU A 310 -1.61 16.10 -27.45
C GLU A 310 -2.91 15.34 -27.76
N ARG A 311 -3.63 14.84 -26.76
CA ARG A 311 -4.95 14.21 -26.96
C ARG A 311 -5.97 15.19 -27.57
N ALA A 312 -6.02 16.43 -27.07
CA ALA A 312 -6.87 17.49 -27.63
C ALA A 312 -6.54 17.78 -29.11
N ARG A 313 -5.25 17.89 -29.44
CA ARG A 313 -4.76 18.09 -30.81
C ARG A 313 -5.09 16.90 -31.72
N ARG A 314 -4.87 15.66 -31.25
CA ARG A 314 -5.11 14.40 -31.97
C ARG A 314 -6.60 14.15 -32.25
N MET A 315 -7.48 14.63 -31.38
CA MET A 315 -8.94 14.51 -31.51
C MET A 315 -9.60 15.73 -32.17
N GLY A 316 -8.91 16.88 -32.25
CA GLY A 316 -9.44 18.12 -32.83
C GLY A 316 -10.46 18.83 -31.94
N VAL A 317 -10.33 18.71 -30.61
CA VAL A 317 -11.28 19.25 -29.63
C VAL A 317 -10.57 20.14 -28.59
N PRO A 318 -11.29 21.00 -27.84
CA PRO A 318 -10.69 21.78 -26.76
C PRO A 318 -10.15 20.89 -25.62
N ILE A 319 -9.08 21.33 -24.96
CA ILE A 319 -8.51 20.63 -23.78
C ILE A 319 -9.57 20.41 -22.69
N ALA A 320 -10.42 21.40 -22.42
CA ALA A 320 -11.50 21.28 -21.44
C ALA A 320 -12.45 20.11 -21.74
N GLN A 321 -12.69 19.78 -23.02
CA GLN A 321 -13.53 18.65 -23.42
C GLN A 321 -12.83 17.31 -23.15
N VAL A 322 -11.51 17.24 -23.34
CA VAL A 322 -10.68 16.07 -23.01
C VAL A 322 -10.66 15.84 -21.50
N VAL A 323 -10.47 16.90 -20.71
CA VAL A 323 -10.53 16.86 -19.24
C VAL A 323 -11.89 16.33 -18.78
N GLU A 324 -12.99 16.92 -19.27
CA GLU A 324 -14.36 16.51 -18.96
C GLU A 324 -14.60 15.03 -19.29
N TRP A 325 -14.24 14.59 -20.51
CA TRP A 325 -14.41 13.20 -20.92
C TRP A 325 -13.59 12.23 -20.07
N LEU A 326 -12.30 12.51 -19.81
CA LEU A 326 -11.47 11.65 -18.97
C LEU A 326 -12.02 11.54 -17.55
N THR A 327 -12.42 12.66 -16.94
CA THR A 327 -13.04 12.68 -15.60
C THR A 327 -14.34 11.88 -15.58
N GLN A 328 -15.23 12.03 -16.57
CA GLN A 328 -16.45 11.22 -16.67
C GLN A 328 -16.18 9.72 -16.93
N LEU A 329 -15.05 9.37 -17.57
CA LEU A 329 -14.63 7.98 -17.75
C LEU A 329 -13.97 7.35 -16.50
N GLY A 330 -13.90 8.10 -15.39
CA GLY A 330 -13.25 7.66 -14.14
C GLY A 330 -11.73 7.76 -14.13
N ILE A 331 -11.14 8.50 -15.08
CA ILE A 331 -9.70 8.81 -15.10
C ILE A 331 -9.48 10.16 -14.39
N PRO A 332 -8.73 10.22 -13.27
CA PRO A 332 -8.46 11.47 -12.58
C PRO A 332 -7.57 12.36 -13.43
N VAL A 333 -7.97 13.62 -13.54
CA VAL A 333 -7.22 14.66 -14.26
C VAL A 333 -6.87 15.75 -13.26
N PRO A 334 -5.59 16.20 -13.17
CA PRO A 334 -5.22 17.26 -12.25
C PRO A 334 -5.93 18.57 -12.62
N ASP A 335 -6.21 19.41 -11.62
CA ASP A 335 -6.74 20.76 -11.84
C ASP A 335 -5.75 21.60 -12.66
N VAL A 336 -6.01 21.68 -13.96
CA VAL A 336 -5.18 22.41 -14.94
C VAL A 336 -5.05 23.89 -14.57
N GLY A 337 -6.08 24.49 -13.96
CA GLY A 337 -6.03 25.88 -13.51
C GLY A 337 -5.03 26.07 -12.38
N ARG A 338 -5.05 25.17 -11.39
CA ARG A 338 -4.08 25.14 -10.29
C ARG A 338 -2.67 24.81 -10.77
N VAL A 339 -2.49 23.79 -11.62
CA VAL A 339 -1.18 23.43 -12.18
C VAL A 339 -0.56 24.59 -12.96
N LEU A 340 -1.34 25.29 -13.78
CA LEU A 340 -0.88 26.48 -14.50
C LEU A 340 -0.56 27.64 -13.54
N HIS A 341 -1.36 27.85 -12.50
CA HIS A 341 -1.09 28.88 -11.50
C HIS A 341 0.22 28.63 -10.73
N ASP A 342 0.41 27.41 -10.23
CA ASP A 342 1.59 26.99 -9.49
C ASP A 342 2.86 27.01 -10.38
N ALA A 343 2.73 26.67 -11.66
CA ALA A 343 3.80 26.80 -12.64
C ALA A 343 4.15 28.28 -12.93
N LEU A 344 3.15 29.13 -13.18
CA LEU A 344 3.35 30.57 -13.43
C LEU A 344 3.90 31.31 -12.20
N ALA A 345 3.59 30.87 -10.98
CA ALA A 345 4.18 31.40 -9.76
C ALA A 345 5.69 31.11 -9.63
N ARG A 346 6.19 30.07 -10.30
CA ARG A 346 7.61 29.69 -10.34
C ARG A 346 8.39 30.38 -11.47
N VAL A 347 7.72 31.05 -12.41
CA VAL A 347 8.39 31.82 -13.47
C VAL A 347 8.88 33.16 -12.90
N PRO A 348 10.20 33.48 -12.96
CA PRO A 348 10.70 34.77 -12.54
C PRO A 348 10.05 35.91 -13.34
N ARG A 349 9.46 36.89 -12.65
CA ARG A 349 8.95 38.09 -13.30
C ARG A 349 10.13 39.01 -13.68
N PRO A 350 10.09 39.64 -14.87
CA PRO A 350 11.16 40.53 -15.35
C PRO A 350 11.21 41.87 -14.60
#